data_AF-A0A350I0H8-F1
#
_entry.id   AF-A0A350I0H8-F1
#
_cell.length_a   1.000
_cell.length_b   1.000
_cell.length_c   1.000
_cell.angle_alpha   90.00
_cell.angle_beta   90.00
_cell.angle_gamma   90.00
#
_symmetry.space_group_name_H-M   'P 1'
#
loop_
_entity.id
_entity.type
_entity.pdbx_description
1 polymer ?
#
loop_
_entity_poly.entity_id
_entity_poly.type
_entity_poly.pdbx_seq_one_letter_code
_entity_poly.pdbx_strand_id
1 'polypeptide(L)'
;SNHGMQPPAGAIRSGDFKLIEYFENYNVQLFNLRKDIGEQQNLAERMPEKVAELRAKLRAWRKEVDAQMNQLNPDYDPLSGI
;
A
#
# COMPACT_ATOMS: atom_id res chain seq x y z
N SER A 1 -0.58 -1.05 21.25
CA SER A 1 -0.05 -1.06 19.89
C SER A 1 -1.05 -1.74 18.97
N ASN A 2 -1.62 -1.03 18.00
CA ASN A 2 -2.71 -1.54 17.15
C ASN A 2 -2.19 -2.16 15.83
N HIS A 3 -0.91 -2.54 15.79
CA HIS A 3 -0.23 -3.04 14.59
C HIS A 3 -0.51 -4.52 14.24
N GLY A 4 -1.35 -5.23 15.01
CA GLY A 4 -1.63 -6.65 14.77
C GLY A 4 -2.64 -6.94 13.65
N MET A 5 -3.38 -5.94 13.16
CA MET A 5 -4.54 -6.14 12.26
C MET A 5 -4.42 -5.42 10.91
N GLN A 6 -3.24 -4.87 10.57
CA GLN A 6 -3.07 -4.21 9.27
C GLN A 6 -2.60 -5.23 8.23
N PRO A 7 -3.29 -5.33 7.08
CA PRO A 7 -2.90 -6.27 6.04
C PRO A 7 -1.51 -5.91 5.49
N PRO A 8 -0.74 -6.90 5.01
CA PRO A 8 0.57 -6.65 4.46
C PRO A 8 0.54 -5.61 3.34
N ALA A 9 1.48 -4.67 3.37
CA ALA A 9 1.51 -3.56 2.44
C ALA A 9 2.93 -3.16 2.03
N GLY A 10 3.04 -2.57 0.84
CA GLY A 10 4.22 -1.84 0.39
C GLY A 10 3.90 -0.34 0.33
N ALA A 11 4.90 0.50 0.59
CA ALA A 11 4.73 1.95 0.50
C ALA A 11 5.87 2.60 -0.28
N ILE A 12 5.55 3.67 -1.01
CA ILE A 12 6.52 4.53 -1.67
C ILE A 12 6.19 5.99 -1.40
N ARG A 13 7.21 6.79 -1.10
CA ARG A 13 7.13 8.25 -1.07
C ARG A 13 7.99 8.81 -2.20
N SER A 14 7.42 9.69 -3.01
CA SER A 14 8.12 10.35 -4.11
C SER A 14 7.65 11.81 -4.19
N GLY A 15 8.54 12.73 -3.81
CA GLY A 15 8.19 14.14 -3.64
C GLY A 15 7.12 14.33 -2.57
N ASP A 16 6.05 15.02 -2.93
CA ASP A 16 4.94 15.34 -2.02
C ASP A 16 3.99 14.16 -1.78
N PHE A 17 4.07 13.10 -2.57
CA PHE A 17 3.07 12.04 -2.55
C PHE A 17 3.60 10.78 -1.87
N LYS A 18 2.71 10.13 -1.11
CA LYS A 18 2.89 8.79 -0.57
C LYS A 18 1.82 7.88 -1.12
N LEU A 19 2.22 6.71 -1.61
CA LEU A 19 1.32 5.62 -1.99
C LEU A 19 1.53 4.44 -1.05
N ILE A 20 0.44 3.81 -0.63
CA ILE A 20 0.40 2.53 0.08
C ILE A 20 -0.36 1.53 -0.80
N GLU A 21 0.23 0.37 -1.09
CA GLU A 21 -0.39 -0.76 -1.80
C GLU A 21 -0.56 -1.93 -0.82
N TYR A 22 -1.80 -2.33 -0.57
CA TYR A 22 -2.14 -3.49 0.25
C TYR A 22 -2.16 -4.76 -0.59
N PHE A 23 -1.52 -5.83 -0.14
CA PHE A 23 -1.30 -7.04 -0.94
C PHE A 23 -2.45 -8.04 -0.92
N GLU A 24 -3.31 -8.02 0.09
CA GLU A 24 -4.47 -8.93 0.16
C GLU A 24 -5.50 -8.63 -0.93
N ASN A 25 -5.91 -7.36 -1.06
CA ASN A 25 -7.01 -6.96 -1.94
C ASN A 25 -6.56 -6.04 -3.09
N TYR A 26 -5.25 -5.82 -3.26
CA TYR A 26 -4.66 -4.90 -4.23
C TYR A 26 -5.17 -3.45 -4.15
N ASN A 27 -5.74 -3.08 -2.99
CA ASN A 27 -6.19 -1.73 -2.71
C ASN A 27 -5.01 -0.77 -2.56
N VAL A 28 -5.24 0.48 -2.94
CA VAL A 28 -4.24 1.53 -2.90
C VAL A 28 -4.78 2.77 -2.20
N GLN A 29 -3.91 3.42 -1.44
CA GLN A 29 -4.15 4.76 -0.89
C GLN A 29 -3.09 5.72 -1.39
N LEU A 30 -3.49 6.95 -1.66
CA LEU A 30 -2.59 8.02 -2.10
C LEU A 30 -2.81 9.26 -1.24
N PHE A 31 -1.73 9.81 -0.69
CA PHE A 31 -1.77 11.00 0.15
C PHE A 31 -0.82 12.06 -0.39
N ASN A 32 -1.20 13.33 -0.26
CA ASN A 32 -0.31 14.47 -0.53
C ASN A 32 0.23 14.99 0.81
N LEU A 33 1.42 14.54 1.21
CA LEU A 33 2.04 14.85 2.50
C LEU A 33 2.42 16.33 2.67
N ARG A 34 2.53 17.09 1.57
CA ARG A 34 2.74 18.55 1.66
C ARG A 34 1.49 19.28 2.15
N LYS A 35 0.30 18.77 1.82
CA LYS A 35 -1.00 19.37 2.20
C LYS A 35 -1.68 18.64 3.34
N ASP A 36 -1.33 17.38 3.54
CA ASP A 36 -1.99 16.46 4.48
C ASP A 36 -0.94 15.52 5.07
N ILE A 37 -0.14 16.04 5.99
CA ILE A 37 0.91 15.28 6.68
C ILE A 37 0.35 14.15 7.56
N GLY A 38 -0.93 14.25 7.94
CA GLY A 38 -1.64 13.27 8.77
C GLY A 38 -2.24 12.11 7.98
N GLU A 39 -2.10 12.07 6.65
CA GLU A 39 -2.62 11.00 5.80
C GLU A 39 -4.14 10.78 5.96
N GLN A 40 -4.90 11.87 6.08
CA GLN A 40 -6.33 11.84 6.35
C GLN A 40 -7.18 11.77 5.08
N GLN A 41 -6.68 12.26 3.95
CA GLN A 41 -7.43 12.35 2.70
C GLN A 41 -6.85 11.41 1.64
N ASN A 42 -7.54 10.28 1.41
CA ASN A 42 -7.20 9.40 0.30
C ASN A 42 -7.57 10.03 -1.05
N LEU A 43 -6.56 10.22 -1.90
CA LEU A 43 -6.67 10.80 -3.24
C LEU A 43 -6.64 9.77 -4.37
N ALA A 44 -6.62 8.47 -4.06
CA ALA A 44 -6.40 7.40 -5.04
C ALA A 44 -7.42 7.45 -6.21
N GLU A 45 -8.70 7.62 -5.91
CA GLU A 45 -9.77 7.73 -6.93
C GLU A 45 -9.72 9.05 -7.71
N ARG A 46 -9.20 10.11 -7.09
CA ARG A 46 -9.13 11.45 -7.69
C ARG A 46 -7.90 11.66 -8.56
N MET A 47 -6.84 10.87 -8.35
CA MET A 47 -5.56 11.00 -9.05
C MET A 47 -5.04 9.64 -9.57
N PRO A 48 -5.79 8.94 -10.44
CA PRO A 48 -5.43 7.60 -10.92
C PRO A 48 -4.10 7.56 -11.66
N GLU A 49 -3.73 8.63 -12.37
CA GLU A 49 -2.43 8.73 -13.05
C GLU A 49 -1.26 8.74 -12.07
N LYS A 50 -1.39 9.47 -10.95
CA LYS A 50 -0.36 9.53 -9.90
C LYS A 50 -0.25 8.18 -9.18
N VAL A 51 -1.38 7.50 -8.96
CA VAL A 51 -1.40 6.13 -8.46
C VAL A 51 -0.62 5.20 -9.39
N ALA A 52 -0.90 5.23 -10.70
CA ALA A 52 -0.23 4.37 -11.67
C ALA A 52 1.28 4.62 -11.70
N GLU A 53 1.71 5.88 -11.70
CA GLU A 53 3.13 6.27 -11.67
C GLU A 53 3.85 5.71 -10.44
N LEU A 54 3.33 5.97 -9.24
CA LEU A 54 3.97 5.54 -8.00
C LEU A 54 3.92 4.03 -7.82
N ARG A 55 2.84 3.38 -8.25
CA ARG A 55 2.71 1.92 -8.23
C ARG A 55 3.72 1.26 -9.16
N ALA A 56 3.95 1.83 -10.35
CA ALA A 56 4.99 1.35 -11.27
C ALA A 56 6.39 1.47 -10.66
N LYS A 57 6.71 2.61 -10.04
CA LYS A 57 7.98 2.82 -9.31
C LYS A 57 8.16 1.82 -8.17
N LEU A 58 7.14 1.60 -7.35
CA LEU A 58 7.17 0.64 -6.24
C LEU A 58 7.35 -0.81 -6.75
N ARG A 59 6.71 -1.17 -7.86
CA ARG A 59 6.89 -2.50 -8.50
C ARG A 59 8.31 -2.67 -9.05
N ALA A 60 8.84 -1.65 -9.72
CA ALA A 60 10.20 -1.68 -10.27
C ALA A 60 11.23 -1.85 -9.14
N TRP A 61 11.13 -1.04 -8.09
CA TRP A 61 12.02 -1.13 -6.93
C TRP A 61 11.97 -2.50 -6.26
N ARG A 62 10.78 -3.07 -6.05
CA ARG A 62 10.64 -4.42 -5.47
C ARG A 62 11.34 -5.50 -6.30
N LYS A 63 11.28 -5.41 -7.63
CA LYS A 63 12.00 -6.33 -8.52
C LYS A 63 13.52 -6.15 -8.41
N GLU A 64 13.98 -4.92 -8.29
CA GLU A 64 15.41 -4.60 -8.18
C GLU A 64 16.03 -5.18 -6.91
N VAL A 65 15.32 -5.11 -5.78
CA VAL A 65 15.81 -5.61 -4.49
C VAL A 65 15.47 -7.09 -4.22
N ASP A 66 14.90 -7.79 -5.20
CA ASP A 66 14.39 -9.16 -5.06
C ASP A 66 13.48 -9.34 -3.83
N ALA A 67 12.54 -8.40 -3.64
CA ALA A 67 11.66 -8.40 -2.48
C ALA A 67 10.78 -9.66 -2.47
N GLN A 68 10.87 -10.44 -1.40
CA GLN A 68 9.99 -11.59 -1.18
C GLN A 68 8.54 -11.11 -1.04
N MET A 69 7.69 -11.60 -1.94
CA MET A 69 6.26 -11.35 -1.89
C MET A 69 5.58 -12.40 -1.01
N ASN A 70 4.57 -11.98 -0.26
CA ASN A 70 3.80 -12.90 0.56
C ASN A 70 3.05 -13.90 -0.33
N GLN A 71 3.02 -15.15 0.11
CA GLN A 71 2.10 -16.14 -0.41
C GLN A 71 0.80 -16.08 0.39
N LEU A 72 -0.34 -16.29 -0.27
CA LEU A 72 -1.62 -16.46 0.41
C LEU A 72 -1.51 -17.67 1.34
N ASN A 73 -1.95 -17.52 2.59
CA ASN A 73 -2.09 -18.65 3.49
C ASN A 73 -3.39 -19.39 3.13
N PRO A 74 -3.32 -20.64 2.61
CA PRO A 74 -4.52 -21.40 2.23
C PRO A 74 -5.37 -21.79 3.44
N ASP A 75 -4.80 -21.83 4.65
CA ASP A 75 -5.48 -22.20 5.89
C ASP A 75 -6.03 -20.97 6.64
N TYR A 76 -6.04 -19.79 6.01
CA TYR A 76 -6.57 -18.58 6.63
C TYR A 76 -8.10 -18.64 6.74
N ASP A 77 -8.58 -18.89 7.95
CA ASP A 77 -9.99 -18.74 8.31
C ASP A 77 -10.19 -17.43 9.10
N PRO A 78 -10.83 -16.40 8.51
CA PRO A 78 -11.09 -15.13 9.17
C PRO A 78 -12.05 -15.24 10.38
N LEU A 79 -12.68 -16.40 10.60
CA LEU A 79 -13.57 -16.68 11.74
C LEU A 79 -12.92 -17.56 12.83
N SER A 80 -11.68 -18.00 12.65
CA SER A 80 -10.99 -18.87 13.63
C SER A 80 -10.60 -18.18 14.94
N GLY A 81 -10.83 -16.86 15.05
CA GLY A 81 -10.48 -16.03 16.21
C GLY A 81 -11.67 -15.49 17.03
N ILE A 82 -12.89 -15.98 16.80
CA ILE A 82 -14.10 -15.66 17.59
C ILE A 82 -14.52 -16.79 18.50
#